data_AF-A0A2H0P6M0-F1
#
_entry.id   AF-A0A2H0P6M0-F1
#
_cell.length_a   1.000
_cell.length_b   1.000
_cell.length_c   1.000
_cell.angle_alpha   90.00
_cell.angle_beta   90.00
_cell.angle_gamma   90.00
#
_symmetry.space_group_name_H-M   'P 1'
#
loop_
_entity.id
_entity.type
_entity.pdbx_description
1 polymer ?
#
loop_
_entity_poly.entity_id
_entity_poly.type
_entity_poly.pdbx_seq_one_letter_code
_entity_poly.pdbx_strand_id
1 'polypeptide(L)'
;MNDRFPLAAILTVLLAGHAGAAGSPTLRRTLSPRSAAMADAYAAVPGGLSSLSSNPAGLSAASRPQLEATFTSGVLDDSFGFIGWAQPLPLGALATGLSYYDAGKVDLHFTGGRTETRNAQRDFVGHLAWG
;
A
#
# COMPACT_ATOMS: atom_id res chain seq x y z
N MET A 1 -18.56 17.59 49.26
CA MET A 1 -19.31 16.64 48.41
C MET A 1 -19.82 17.39 47.19
N ASN A 2 -19.45 16.86 46.02
CA ASN A 2 -20.06 17.06 44.70
C ASN A 2 -19.51 18.22 43.84
N ASP A 3 -18.38 17.95 43.20
CA ASP A 3 -18.20 17.79 41.74
C ASP A 3 -19.07 18.68 40.84
N ARG A 4 -18.46 19.43 39.88
CA ARG A 4 -18.59 19.29 38.39
C ARG A 4 -17.66 20.27 37.65
N PHE A 5 -16.60 19.75 37.02
CA PHE A 5 -15.99 20.25 35.78
C PHE A 5 -16.43 19.29 34.63
N PRO A 6 -16.20 19.52 33.32
CA PRO A 6 -15.72 20.69 32.56
C PRO A 6 -16.51 20.92 31.24
N LEU A 7 -16.22 21.98 30.47
CA LEU A 7 -16.44 21.99 29.00
C LEU A 7 -15.55 23.06 28.34
N ALA A 8 -14.31 22.68 28.05
CA ALA A 8 -13.44 23.42 27.14
C ALA A 8 -13.43 22.65 25.80
N ALA A 9 -14.21 23.12 24.83
CA ALA A 9 -14.20 22.58 23.49
C ALA A 9 -12.99 23.17 22.73
N ILE A 10 -11.97 22.36 22.49
CA ILE A 10 -10.83 22.72 21.64
C ILE A 10 -11.25 22.49 20.18
N LEU A 11 -11.39 23.58 19.43
CA LEU A 11 -11.67 23.56 18.00
C LEU A 11 -10.38 23.24 17.23
N THR A 12 -10.18 21.98 16.86
CA THR A 12 -9.09 21.57 15.98
C THR A 12 -9.42 21.95 14.54
N VAL A 13 -8.77 23.00 14.02
CA VAL A 13 -8.78 23.31 12.59
C VAL A 13 -7.85 22.31 11.87
N LEU A 14 -8.43 21.35 11.16
CA LEU A 14 -7.72 20.48 10.24
C LEU A 14 -7.37 21.27 8.98
N LEU A 15 -6.11 21.71 8.85
CA LEU A 15 -5.56 22.11 7.56
C LEU A 15 -5.40 20.85 6.70
N ALA A 16 -6.35 20.60 5.80
CA ALA A 16 -6.21 19.62 4.75
C ALA A 16 -5.14 20.11 3.75
N GLY A 17 -3.89 19.70 3.95
CA GLY A 17 -2.84 19.84 2.93
C GLY A 17 -3.30 19.16 1.63
N HIS A 18 -2.91 19.70 0.48
CA HIS A 18 -3.24 19.16 -0.83
C HIS A 18 -2.96 17.65 -0.88
N ALA A 19 -4.01 16.84 -0.81
CA ALA A 19 -3.91 15.41 -1.01
C ALA A 19 -3.71 15.18 -2.50
N GLY A 20 -2.47 14.87 -2.92
CA GLY A 20 -2.28 14.21 -4.21
C GLY A 20 -1.28 14.83 -5.18
N ALA A 21 -0.07 15.12 -4.73
CA ALA A 21 1.11 14.92 -5.58
C ALA A 21 1.91 13.73 -5.03
N ALA A 22 1.23 12.60 -4.80
CA ALA A 22 1.88 11.34 -4.44
C ALA A 22 2.00 10.47 -5.69
N GLY A 23 3.05 9.66 -5.78
CA GLY A 23 3.42 8.87 -6.98
C GLY A 23 2.33 7.93 -7.51
N SER A 24 2.68 7.06 -8.48
CA SER A 24 1.71 6.18 -9.16
C SER A 24 0.72 5.53 -8.17
N PRO A 25 -0.59 5.45 -8.51
CA PRO A 25 -1.61 4.76 -7.71
C PRO A 25 -1.20 3.35 -7.27
N THR A 26 -0.35 2.70 -8.05
CA THR A 26 0.23 1.37 -7.77
C THR A 26 1.04 1.35 -6.48
N LEU A 27 1.81 2.40 -6.18
CA LEU A 27 2.64 2.50 -4.97
C LEU A 27 1.82 2.71 -3.70
N ARG A 28 0.55 3.07 -3.83
CA ARG A 28 -0.38 3.27 -2.71
C ARG A 28 -1.17 2.00 -2.39
N ARG A 29 -0.99 0.93 -3.15
CA ARG A 29 -1.64 -0.36 -2.89
C ARG A 29 -0.88 -1.10 -1.80
N THR A 30 -1.63 -1.70 -0.89
CA THR A 30 -1.07 -2.49 0.19
C THR A 30 -0.46 -3.78 -0.37
N LEU A 31 0.85 -3.99 -0.11
CA LEU A 31 1.58 -5.14 -0.62
C LEU A 31 1.28 -6.44 0.15
N SER A 32 0.88 -6.33 1.43
CA SER A 32 0.72 -7.47 2.33
C SER A 32 -0.72 -7.63 2.82
N PRO A 33 -1.29 -8.86 2.86
CA PRO A 33 -2.61 -9.11 3.45
C PRO A 33 -2.62 -8.78 4.94
N ARG A 34 -1.47 -8.93 5.62
CA ARG A 34 -1.33 -8.62 7.04
C ARG A 34 -1.38 -7.12 7.31
N SER A 35 -0.70 -6.34 6.48
CA SER A 35 -0.80 -4.87 6.53
C SER A 35 -2.23 -4.43 6.20
N ALA A 36 -2.86 -5.05 5.19
CA ALA A 36 -4.22 -4.74 4.77
C ALA A 36 -5.25 -5.01 5.90
N ALA A 37 -5.11 -6.13 6.61
CA ALA A 37 -5.95 -6.46 7.76
C ALA A 37 -5.81 -5.47 8.93
N MET A 38 -4.69 -4.74 9.00
CA MET A 38 -4.43 -3.70 9.99
C MET A 38 -4.75 -2.29 9.46
N ALA A 39 -5.53 -2.16 8.39
CA ALA A 39 -5.81 -0.90 7.72
C ALA A 39 -4.54 -0.13 7.31
N ASP A 40 -3.49 -0.88 6.93
CA ASP A 40 -2.15 -0.40 6.54
C ASP A 40 -1.36 0.32 7.66
N ALA A 41 -1.83 0.24 8.92
CA ALA A 41 -1.15 0.80 10.09
C ALA A 41 0.03 -0.08 10.56
N TYR A 42 1.02 -0.29 9.70
CA TYR A 42 2.08 -1.29 9.89
C TYR A 42 3.49 -0.72 10.14
N ALA A 43 3.64 0.61 10.27
CA ALA A 43 4.95 1.28 10.31
C ALA A 43 5.86 0.89 11.50
N ALA A 44 5.30 0.44 12.63
CA ALA A 44 6.05 0.05 13.83
C ALA A 44 6.01 -1.46 14.11
N VAL A 45 5.38 -2.25 13.25
CA VAL A 45 5.24 -3.69 13.46
C VAL A 45 6.50 -4.39 12.91
N PRO A 46 7.23 -5.18 13.72
CA PRO A 46 8.30 -6.03 13.22
C PRO A 46 7.67 -7.11 12.35
N GLY A 47 7.89 -7.04 11.03
CA GLY A 47 7.04 -7.76 10.09
C GLY A 47 7.71 -8.51 8.96
N GLY A 48 9.03 -8.46 8.83
CA GLY A 48 9.69 -9.04 7.66
C GLY A 48 9.13 -8.43 6.37
N LEU A 49 8.83 -9.24 5.35
CA LEU A 49 8.47 -8.77 4.01
C LEU A 49 7.25 -7.83 3.96
N SER A 50 6.32 -7.98 4.91
CA SER A 50 5.15 -7.09 5.04
C SER A 50 5.50 -5.64 5.40
N SER A 51 6.74 -5.39 5.87
CA SER A 51 7.25 -4.05 6.19
C SER A 51 7.82 -3.32 4.96
N LEU A 52 7.92 -3.98 3.81
CA LEU A 52 8.57 -3.45 2.59
C LEU A 52 7.91 -2.15 2.08
N SER A 53 6.59 -2.03 2.20
CA SER A 53 5.83 -0.83 1.81
C SER A 53 5.73 0.23 2.92
N SER A 54 5.83 -0.18 4.18
CA SER A 54 5.50 0.66 5.33
C SER A 54 6.75 1.21 6.02
N ASN A 55 7.73 0.33 6.31
CA ASN A 55 8.98 0.66 6.98
C ASN A 55 10.07 -0.39 6.70
N PRO A 56 11.02 -0.14 5.78
CA PRO A 56 12.10 -1.06 5.44
C PRO A 56 12.97 -1.48 6.64
N ALA A 57 13.07 -0.67 7.70
CA ALA A 57 13.83 -1.03 8.89
C ALA A 57 13.20 -2.21 9.67
N GLY A 58 11.89 -2.43 9.52
CA GLY A 58 11.18 -3.59 10.07
C GLY A 58 11.58 -4.92 9.41
N LEU A 59 12.30 -4.86 8.29
CA LEU A 59 12.85 -6.03 7.59
C LEU A 59 14.00 -6.68 8.38
N SER A 60 14.78 -5.90 9.13
CA SER A 60 15.86 -6.39 10.00
C SER A 60 15.39 -7.40 11.05
N ALA A 61 14.11 -7.35 11.42
CA ALA A 61 13.48 -8.28 12.36
C ALA A 61 13.13 -9.64 11.71
N ALA A 62 13.34 -9.83 10.40
CA ALA A 62 13.17 -11.11 9.75
C ALA A 62 14.23 -12.10 10.27
N SER A 63 13.79 -13.14 10.99
CA SER A 63 14.67 -14.18 11.53
C SER A 63 14.84 -15.39 10.62
N ARG A 64 14.01 -15.48 9.57
CA ARG A 64 13.97 -16.60 8.61
C ARG A 64 13.67 -16.08 7.21
N PRO A 65 14.09 -16.80 6.14
CA PRO A 65 13.66 -16.48 4.79
C PRO A 65 12.13 -16.52 4.67
N GLN A 66 11.55 -15.55 3.97
CA GLN A 66 10.10 -15.40 3.81
C GLN A 66 9.76 -15.18 2.34
N LEU A 67 8.74 -15.89 1.87
CA LEU A 67 8.09 -15.64 0.59
C LEU A 67 6.67 -15.17 0.87
N GLU A 68 6.23 -14.10 0.21
CA GLU A 68 4.86 -13.60 0.30
C GLU A 68 4.33 -13.36 -1.11
N ALA A 69 3.07 -13.70 -1.31
CA ALA A 69 2.35 -13.39 -2.53
C ALA A 69 0.95 -12.90 -2.15
N THR A 70 0.53 -11.83 -2.81
CA THR A 70 -0.75 -11.17 -2.59
C THR A 70 -1.42 -10.99 -3.94
N PHE A 71 -2.69 -11.37 -4.02
CA PHE A 71 -3.52 -11.06 -5.17
C PHE A 71 -4.81 -10.44 -4.68
N THR A 72 -5.22 -9.34 -5.29
CA THR A 72 -6.43 -8.61 -4.92
C THR A 72 -7.16 -8.23 -6.20
N SER A 73 -8.38 -8.74 -6.36
CA SER A 73 -9.35 -8.27 -7.34
C SER A 73 -10.18 -7.16 -6.70
N GLY A 74 -10.21 -5.99 -7.32
CA GLY A 74 -11.09 -4.91 -6.90
C GLY A 74 -12.47 -4.99 -7.58
N VAL A 75 -13.34 -4.08 -7.17
CA VAL A 75 -14.78 -4.11 -7.50
C VAL A 75 -15.05 -3.62 -8.94
N LEU A 76 -14.12 -2.88 -9.54
CA LEU A 76 -14.26 -2.25 -10.86
C LEU A 76 -13.42 -2.96 -11.94
N ASP A 77 -13.30 -4.29 -11.86
CA ASP A 77 -12.45 -5.11 -12.75
C ASP A 77 -10.94 -4.76 -12.65
N ASP A 78 -10.54 -4.04 -11.60
CA ASP A 78 -9.13 -3.78 -11.32
C ASP A 78 -8.48 -4.99 -10.65
N SER A 79 -7.22 -5.27 -11.00
CA SER A 79 -6.46 -6.37 -10.41
C SER A 79 -5.10 -5.88 -9.93
N PHE A 80 -4.73 -6.31 -8.74
CA PHE A 80 -3.44 -6.04 -8.13
C PHE A 80 -2.78 -7.35 -7.72
N GLY A 81 -1.51 -7.50 -8.07
CA GLY A 81 -0.68 -8.63 -7.68
C GLY A 81 0.64 -8.17 -7.07
N PHE A 82 1.12 -8.88 -6.07
CA PHE A 82 2.45 -8.72 -5.50
C PHE A 82 3.04 -10.10 -5.20
N ILE A 83 4.34 -10.23 -5.44
CA ILE A 83 5.13 -11.34 -4.94
C ILE A 83 6.47 -10.80 -4.47
N GLY A 84 6.97 -11.28 -3.33
CA GLY A 84 8.28 -10.90 -2.86
C GLY A 84 8.93 -11.92 -1.96
N TRP A 85 10.23 -11.75 -1.80
CA TRP A 85 11.13 -12.62 -1.06
C TRP A 85 12.03 -11.81 -0.14
N ALA A 86 12.17 -12.26 1.10
CA ALA A 86 13.05 -11.69 2.11
C ALA A 86 14.04 -12.76 2.52
N GLN A 87 15.31 -12.38 2.56
CA GLN A 87 16.40 -13.22 3.01
C GLN A 87 17.13 -12.53 4.18
N PRO A 88 17.10 -13.11 5.39
CA PRO A 88 17.92 -12.63 6.48
C PRO A 88 19.40 -12.91 6.20
N LEU A 89 20.23 -11.95 6.57
CA LEU A 89 21.68 -11.94 6.45
C LEU A 89 22.30 -11.65 7.82
N PRO A 90 23.59 -11.96 8.07
CA PRO A 90 24.21 -11.72 9.38
C PRO A 90 24.23 -10.25 9.84
N LEU A 91 24.09 -9.30 8.92
CA LEU A 91 24.16 -7.86 9.16
C LEU A 91 22.83 -7.13 8.84
N GLY A 92 21.72 -7.85 8.66
CA GLY A 92 20.42 -7.28 8.29
C GLY A 92 19.55 -8.26 7.50
N ALA A 93 18.68 -7.75 6.65
CA ALA A 93 17.84 -8.51 5.74
C ALA A 93 17.78 -7.81 4.39
N LEU A 94 17.82 -8.61 3.32
CA LEU A 94 17.55 -8.16 1.96
C LEU A 94 16.13 -8.57 1.59
N ALA A 95 15.37 -7.69 0.96
CA ALA A 95 14.11 -8.05 0.35
C ALA A 95 13.95 -7.50 -1.06
N THR A 96 13.24 -8.27 -1.87
CA THR A 96 12.92 -7.96 -3.25
C THR A 96 11.49 -8.36 -3.55
N GLY A 97 10.86 -7.71 -4.50
CA GLY A 97 9.52 -8.08 -4.93
C GLY A 97 9.11 -7.42 -6.25
N LEU A 98 8.03 -7.93 -6.82
CA LEU A 98 7.40 -7.39 -8.01
C LEU A 98 5.92 -7.18 -7.73
N SER A 99 5.43 -5.99 -8.07
CA SER A 99 4.03 -5.62 -8.05
C SER A 99 3.53 -5.33 -9.45
N TYR A 100 2.27 -5.68 -9.67
CA TYR A 100 1.54 -5.44 -10.90
C TYR A 100 0.17 -4.84 -10.56
N TYR A 101 -0.24 -3.84 -11.34
CA TYR A 101 -1.57 -3.25 -11.23
C TYR A 101 -2.20 -3.08 -12.61
N ASP A 102 -3.46 -3.52 -12.74
CA ASP A 102 -4.35 -3.28 -13.87
C ASP A 102 -5.58 -2.53 -13.37
N ALA A 103 -5.88 -1.37 -13.94
CA ALA A 103 -7.08 -0.60 -13.61
C ALA A 103 -8.31 -1.01 -14.43
N GLY A 104 -8.22 -2.09 -15.23
CA GLY A 104 -9.35 -2.61 -16.00
C GLY A 104 -9.64 -1.76 -17.25
N LYS A 105 -10.86 -1.88 -17.77
CA LYS A 105 -11.29 -1.20 -19.01
C LYS A 105 -12.22 -0.04 -18.72
N VAL A 106 -11.98 1.08 -19.41
CA VAL A 106 -12.85 2.26 -19.39
C VAL A 106 -13.47 2.46 -20.76
N ASP A 107 -14.78 2.72 -20.77
CA ASP A 107 -15.52 3.12 -21.95
C ASP A 107 -15.48 4.65 -22.09
N LEU A 108 -14.87 5.10 -23.19
CA LEU A 108 -14.78 6.51 -23.53
C LEU A 108 -15.96 6.89 -24.42
N HIS A 109 -16.89 7.68 -23.89
CA HIS A 109 -17.98 8.27 -24.66
C HIS A 109 -17.56 9.64 -25.22
N PHE A 110 -17.23 9.68 -26.51
CA PHE A 110 -16.88 10.94 -27.17
C PHE A 110 -18.14 11.70 -27.58
N THR A 111 -18.10 13.04 -27.51
CA THR A 111 -19.23 13.95 -27.81
C THR A 111 -19.77 13.81 -29.25
N GLY A 112 -19.06 13.10 -30.14
CA GLY A 112 -19.50 12.75 -31.49
C GLY A 112 -20.24 11.40 -31.62
N GLY A 113 -20.62 10.75 -30.52
CA GLY A 113 -21.38 9.49 -30.52
C GLY A 113 -20.54 8.21 -30.70
N ARG A 114 -19.21 8.32 -30.69
CA ARG A 114 -18.29 7.17 -30.75
C ARG A 114 -17.99 6.69 -29.34
N THR A 115 -18.14 5.38 -29.09
CA THR A 115 -17.73 4.73 -27.84
C THR A 115 -16.52 3.85 -28.10
N GLU A 116 -15.46 3.98 -27.30
CA GLU A 116 -14.24 3.18 -27.45
C GLU A 116 -13.78 2.65 -26.09
N THR A 117 -13.62 1.33 -25.98
CA THR A 117 -13.13 0.69 -24.75
C THR A 117 -11.60 0.61 -24.77
N ARG A 118 -10.94 1.19 -23.77
CA ARG A 118 -9.48 1.18 -23.63
C ARG A 118 -9.09 0.68 -22.24
N ASN A 119 -7.92 0.03 -22.12
CA ASN A 119 -7.36 -0.27 -20.80
C ASN A 119 -7.00 1.04 -20.09
N ALA A 120 -7.51 1.22 -18.88
CA ALA A 120 -7.39 2.48 -18.14
C ALA A 120 -5.95 2.75 -17.69
N GLN A 121 -5.28 1.73 -17.12
CA GLN A 121 -3.91 1.83 -16.64
C GLN A 121 -3.33 0.43 -16.42
N ARG A 122 -2.05 0.25 -16.74
CA ARG A 122 -1.32 -1.00 -16.48
C ARG A 122 0.11 -0.69 -16.07
N ASP A 123 0.46 -1.01 -14.84
CA ASP A 123 1.73 -0.65 -14.22
C ASP A 123 2.45 -1.89 -13.68
N PHE A 124 3.78 -1.88 -13.77
CA PHE A 124 4.66 -2.85 -13.13
C PHE A 124 5.67 -2.10 -12.25
N VAL A 125 5.90 -2.60 -11.03
CA VAL A 125 6.80 -1.98 -10.06
C VAL A 125 7.70 -3.06 -9.47
N GLY A 126 9.01 -2.85 -9.57
CA GLY A 126 10.00 -3.64 -8.84
C GLY A 126 10.31 -3.02 -7.49
N HIS A 127 10.41 -3.84 -6.45
CA HIS A 127 10.76 -3.43 -5.10
C HIS A 127 12.11 -4.04 -4.70
N LEU A 128 12.96 -3.22 -4.09
CA LEU A 128 14.22 -3.64 -3.49
C LEU A 128 14.40 -2.89 -2.17
N ALA A 129 14.73 -3.62 -1.12
CA ALA A 129 14.93 -3.07 0.21
C ALA A 129 16.04 -3.80 0.97
N TRP A 130 16.69 -3.07 1.86
CA TRP A 130 17.66 -3.57 2.82
C TRP A 130 17.33 -2.96 4.19
N GLY A 131 17.39 -3.76 5.25
CA GLY A 131 17.09 -3.33 6.62
C GLY A 131 17.94 -4.04 7.64
#